data_AF-A0A7V9AY17-F1
#
_entry.id   AF-A0A7V9AY17-F1
#
_cell.length_a   1.000
_cell.length_b   1.000
_cell.length_c   1.000
_cell.angle_alpha   90.00
_cell.angle_beta   90.00
_cell.angle_gamma   90.00
#
_symmetry.space_group_name_H-M   'P 1'
#
loop_
_entity.id
_entity.type
_entity.pdbx_description
1 polymer ?
#
loop_
_entity_poly.entity_id
_entity_poly.type
_entity_poly.pdbx_seq_one_letter_code
_entity_poly.pdbx_strand_id
1 'polypeptide(L)'
;MGLYFKNATVSPIWVIYGYESPGCEGGVDWAKKGWYQIMPASTAKVWSGWVGGDCWMYYAEDDFGHIWAGPYNTFVPWNNFDWCWNTASTSGKNIGMKIFCLDWDTMDHTKILTL
;
A
#
# COMPACT_ATOMS: atom_id res chain seq x y z
N MET A 1 -1.34 5.45 -16.63
CA MET A 1 -2.21 4.53 -15.89
C MET A 1 -1.43 3.86 -14.76
N GLY A 2 -1.90 4.04 -13.53
CA GLY A 2 -1.31 3.41 -12.35
C GLY A 2 -1.71 4.08 -11.03
N LEU A 3 -1.24 3.46 -9.96
CA LEU A 3 -1.38 3.96 -8.61
C LEU A 3 -0.09 4.65 -8.20
N TYR A 4 -0.21 5.88 -7.71
CA TYR A 4 0.89 6.69 -7.23
C TYR A 4 0.65 7.09 -5.79
N PHE A 5 1.72 7.21 -5.05
CA PHE A 5 1.72 7.83 -3.73
C PHE A 5 2.59 9.08 -3.77
N LYS A 6 2.03 10.20 -3.33
CA LYS A 6 2.75 11.47 -3.20
C LYS A 6 3.06 11.70 -1.72
N ASN A 7 4.34 11.78 -1.41
CA ASN A 7 4.80 12.22 -0.11
C ASN A 7 4.76 13.75 -0.06
N ALA A 8 3.85 14.31 0.75
CA ALA A 8 3.75 15.74 1.00
C ALA A 8 4.36 16.17 2.35
N THR A 9 5.12 15.28 3.00
CA THR A 9 5.86 15.56 4.23
C THR A 9 7.32 15.91 3.93
N VAL A 10 8.06 16.28 4.98
CA VAL A 10 9.49 16.58 4.94
C VAL A 10 10.37 15.34 5.19
N SER A 11 9.76 14.20 5.52
CA SER A 11 10.42 12.96 5.91
C SER A 11 10.26 11.89 4.82
N PRO A 12 11.22 10.97 4.63
CA PRO A 12 10.99 9.79 3.80
C PRO A 12 9.83 8.96 4.36
N ILE A 13 8.95 8.48 3.48
CA ILE A 13 7.84 7.61 3.84
C ILE A 13 8.02 6.25 3.19
N TRP A 14 7.74 5.18 3.92
CA TRP A 14 7.64 3.83 3.40
C TRP A 14 6.18 3.41 3.28
N VAL A 15 5.80 2.98 2.08
CA VAL A 15 4.42 2.62 1.74
C VAL A 15 4.32 1.13 1.43
N ILE A 16 3.23 0.53 1.89
CA ILE A 16 2.74 -0.77 1.44
C ILE A 16 1.36 -0.55 0.87
N TYR A 17 1.03 -1.20 -0.24
CA TYR A 17 -0.33 -1.25 -0.74
C TYR A 17 -0.88 -2.68 -0.76
N GLY A 18 -2.19 -2.80 -0.62
CA GLY A 18 -2.95 -4.01 -0.86
C GLY A 18 -3.83 -3.84 -2.10
N TYR A 19 -4.01 -4.92 -2.85
CA TYR A 19 -4.72 -4.96 -4.11
C TYR A 19 -5.51 -6.26 -4.22
N GLU A 20 -6.59 -6.24 -4.99
CA GLU A 20 -7.35 -7.45 -5.29
C GLU A 20 -6.53 -8.38 -6.18
N SER A 21 -6.44 -9.64 -5.77
CA SER A 21 -5.70 -10.68 -6.47
C SER A 21 -6.48 -11.99 -6.31
N PRO A 22 -7.45 -12.25 -7.20
CA PRO A 22 -8.26 -13.46 -7.16
C PRO A 22 -7.37 -14.71 -7.28
N GLY A 23 -7.62 -15.70 -6.42
CA GLY A 23 -6.85 -16.94 -6.43
C GLY A 23 -5.51 -16.86 -5.68
N CYS A 24 -5.34 -15.86 -4.80
CA CYS A 24 -4.25 -15.87 -3.86
C CYS A 24 -4.34 -17.07 -2.90
N GLU A 25 -3.18 -17.56 -2.46
CA GLU A 25 -3.06 -18.70 -1.56
C GLU A 25 -3.89 -18.51 -0.28
N GLY A 26 -4.59 -19.58 0.14
CA GLY A 26 -5.45 -19.55 1.31
C GLY A 26 -6.87 -19.04 1.04
N GLY A 27 -7.28 -18.93 -0.24
CA GLY A 27 -8.66 -18.60 -0.62
C GLY A 27 -9.03 -17.15 -0.33
N VAL A 28 -8.03 -16.26 -0.31
CA VAL A 28 -8.23 -14.82 -0.15
C VAL A 28 -8.03 -14.11 -1.47
N ASP A 29 -8.91 -13.16 -1.76
CA ASP A 29 -8.86 -12.39 -3.01
C ASP A 29 -8.03 -11.11 -2.87
N TRP A 30 -7.11 -11.07 -1.90
CA TRP A 30 -6.28 -9.92 -1.60
C TRP A 30 -4.81 -10.29 -1.53
N ALA A 31 -3.99 -9.40 -2.07
CA ALA A 31 -2.53 -9.43 -1.98
C ALA A 31 -2.01 -8.09 -1.48
N LYS A 32 -0.73 -8.07 -1.10
CA LYS A 32 -0.05 -6.94 -0.48
C LYS A 32 1.40 -6.88 -0.96
N LYS A 33 1.88 -5.67 -1.21
CA LYS A 33 3.21 -5.42 -1.78
C LYS A 33 3.86 -4.18 -1.19
N GLY A 34 5.15 -4.28 -0.91
CA GLY A 34 5.95 -3.20 -0.33
C GLY A 34 7.41 -3.62 -0.15
N TRP A 35 8.23 -2.90 0.58
CA TRP A 35 8.08 -1.50 0.99
C TRP A 35 8.52 -0.57 -0.14
N TYR A 36 7.72 0.45 -0.42
CA TYR A 36 8.06 1.50 -1.39
C TYR A 36 8.53 2.73 -0.65
N GLN A 37 9.81 3.08 -0.78
CA GLN A 37 10.34 4.32 -0.22
C GLN A 37 10.00 5.50 -1.12
N ILE A 38 9.44 6.56 -0.54
CA ILE A 38 9.06 7.79 -1.24
C ILE A 38 9.74 8.95 -0.55
N MET A 39 10.69 9.58 -1.26
CA MET A 39 11.44 10.73 -0.76
C MET A 39 10.51 11.92 -0.47
N PRO A 40 10.92 12.84 0.43
CA PRO A 40 10.17 14.06 0.72
C PRO A 40 9.76 14.80 -0.56
N ALA A 41 8.55 15.37 -0.55
CA ALA A 41 7.96 16.12 -1.67
C ALA A 41 7.91 15.37 -3.02
N SER A 42 8.13 14.05 -3.03
CA SER A 42 8.23 13.25 -4.25
C SER A 42 7.00 12.38 -4.46
N THR A 43 6.82 11.89 -5.68
CA THR A 43 5.73 10.97 -6.06
C THR A 43 6.33 9.69 -6.63
N ALA A 44 5.88 8.54 -6.14
CA ALA A 44 6.31 7.24 -6.63
C ALA A 44 5.13 6.46 -7.22
N LYS A 45 5.34 5.85 -8.38
CA LYS A 45 4.40 4.89 -8.97
C LYS A 45 4.62 3.52 -8.34
N VAL A 46 3.61 2.99 -7.67
CA VAL A 46 3.72 1.70 -6.95
C VAL A 46 3.04 0.55 -7.70
N TRP A 47 2.15 0.88 -8.63
CA TRP A 47 1.46 -0.10 -9.48
C TRP A 47 1.21 0.47 -10.88
N SER A 48 1.23 -0.41 -11.89
CA SER A 48 1.03 -0.04 -13.30
C SER A 48 -0.17 -0.78 -13.89
N GLY A 49 -1.09 -0.02 -14.49
CA GLY A 49 -2.31 -0.51 -15.12
C GLY A 49 -3.51 0.39 -14.83
N TRP A 50 -4.73 -0.08 -15.10
CA TRP A 50 -5.99 0.58 -14.77
C TRP A 50 -6.33 0.45 -13.28
N VAL A 51 -6.54 1.55 -12.56
CA VAL A 51 -6.80 1.50 -11.10
C VAL A 51 -8.28 1.61 -10.70
N GLY A 52 -9.12 2.11 -11.59
CA GLY A 52 -10.54 2.34 -11.36
C GLY A 52 -11.36 1.06 -11.34
N GLY A 53 -12.46 1.07 -10.59
CA GLY A 53 -13.33 -0.08 -10.40
C GLY A 53 -12.88 -1.01 -9.29
N ASP A 54 -11.66 -0.81 -8.79
CA ASP A 54 -11.05 -1.59 -7.73
C ASP A 54 -10.99 -0.82 -6.41
N CYS A 55 -10.95 -1.57 -5.31
CA CYS A 55 -10.59 -1.07 -4.01
C CYS A 55 -9.10 -1.34 -3.72
N TRP A 56 -8.44 -0.35 -3.15
CA TRP A 56 -7.02 -0.38 -2.82
C TRP A 56 -6.85 -0.19 -1.32
N MET A 57 -5.90 -0.91 -0.75
CA MET A 57 -5.50 -0.72 0.63
C MET A 57 -4.12 -0.08 0.70
N TYR A 58 -3.84 0.67 1.75
CA TYR A 58 -2.51 1.21 1.98
C TYR A 58 -2.16 1.34 3.46
N TYR A 59 -0.89 1.17 3.74
CA TYR A 59 -0.24 1.55 4.98
C TYR A 59 0.97 2.39 4.63
N ALA A 60 1.25 3.39 5.45
CA ALA A 60 2.50 4.13 5.34
C ALA A 60 3.04 4.48 6.72
N GLU A 61 4.35 4.66 6.79
CA GLU A 61 5.05 5.15 7.98
C GLU A 61 6.25 6.01 7.60
N ASP A 62 6.69 6.86 8.51
CA ASP A 62 7.94 7.62 8.40
C ASP A 62 8.90 7.35 9.58
N ASP A 63 10.12 7.88 9.46
CA ASP A 63 11.16 7.77 10.49
C ASP A 63 10.85 8.57 11.77
N PHE A 64 9.88 9.49 11.72
CA PHE A 64 9.50 10.36 12.83
C PHE A 64 8.34 9.78 13.66
N GLY A 65 7.84 8.60 13.30
CA GLY A 65 6.76 7.90 14.01
C GLY A 65 5.35 8.27 13.54
N HIS A 66 5.21 9.00 12.43
CA HIS A 66 3.91 9.21 11.80
C HIS A 66 3.48 7.95 11.05
N ILE A 67 2.21 7.59 11.21
CA ILE A 67 1.67 6.35 10.65
C ILE A 67 0.31 6.64 10.00
N TRP A 68 0.16 6.19 8.75
CA TRP A 68 -1.12 6.15 8.04
C TRP A 68 -1.67 4.73 8.08
N ALA A 69 -2.38 4.40 9.17
CA ALA A 69 -2.93 3.06 9.41
C ALA A 69 -4.45 3.03 9.45
N GLY A 70 -5.04 1.87 9.17
CA GLY A 70 -6.48 1.60 9.21
C GLY A 70 -6.79 0.26 9.87
N PRO A 71 -8.05 -0.21 9.80
CA PRO A 71 -8.50 -1.39 10.54
C PRO A 71 -8.11 -2.73 9.91
N TYR A 72 -7.60 -2.75 8.67
CA TYR A 72 -7.33 -4.00 7.95
C TYR A 72 -5.94 -4.54 8.28
N ASN A 73 -5.89 -5.40 9.30
CA ASN A 73 -4.63 -5.89 9.85
C ASN A 73 -4.02 -7.03 9.02
N THR A 74 -2.71 -6.97 8.82
CA THR A 74 -1.94 -8.04 8.18
C THR A 74 -0.48 -8.02 8.62
N PHE A 75 0.19 -9.17 8.57
CA PHE A 75 1.61 -9.26 8.86
C PHE A 75 2.44 -8.95 7.63
N VAL A 76 3.49 -8.15 7.76
CA VAL A 76 4.40 -7.79 6.67
C VAL A 76 5.86 -7.95 7.11
N PRO A 77 6.75 -8.40 6.21
CA PRO A 77 8.17 -8.51 6.50
C PRO A 77 8.84 -7.12 6.50
N TRP A 78 10.05 -7.03 7.04
CA TRP A 78 10.82 -5.77 7.05
C TRP A 78 11.42 -5.42 5.68
N ASN A 79 11.69 -6.43 4.86
CA ASN A 79 12.25 -6.32 3.51
C ASN A 79 11.16 -6.22 2.43
N ASN A 80 11.53 -5.90 1.20
CA ASN A 80 10.62 -5.89 0.06
C ASN A 80 9.96 -7.27 -0.17
N PHE A 81 8.69 -7.25 -0.57
CA PHE A 81 7.83 -8.42 -0.72
C PHE A 81 6.65 -8.16 -1.67
N ASP A 82 6.07 -9.24 -2.17
CA ASP A 82 4.82 -9.29 -2.94
C ASP A 82 4.11 -10.59 -2.58
N TRP A 83 3.11 -10.51 -1.71
CA TRP A 83 2.55 -11.66 -1.00
C TRP A 83 1.04 -11.65 -0.97
N CYS A 84 0.44 -12.83 -0.83
CA CYS A 84 -0.98 -12.93 -0.49
C CYS A 84 -1.28 -12.35 0.89
N TRP A 85 -2.54 -11.97 1.12
CA TRP A 85 -2.94 -11.30 2.35
C TRP A 85 -2.60 -12.10 3.62
N ASN A 86 -2.80 -13.41 3.59
CA ASN A 86 -2.54 -14.30 4.74
C ASN A 86 -1.09 -14.77 4.86
N THR A 87 -0.26 -14.56 3.83
CA THR A 87 1.16 -14.94 3.89
C THR A 87 1.86 -14.09 4.94
N ALA A 88 2.58 -14.75 5.85
CA ALA A 88 3.31 -14.13 6.94
C ALA A 88 4.70 -14.77 7.07
N SER A 89 5.60 -14.10 7.78
CA SER A 89 6.90 -14.66 8.14
C SER A 89 7.17 -14.44 9.63
N THR A 90 8.23 -15.04 10.16
CA THR A 90 8.63 -14.85 11.56
C THR A 90 9.37 -13.53 11.80
N SER A 91 9.79 -12.83 10.74
CA SER A 91 10.54 -11.57 10.82
C SER A 91 9.76 -10.45 10.12
N GLY A 92 9.12 -9.61 10.92
CA GLY A 92 8.26 -8.55 10.41
C GLY A 92 7.44 -7.91 11.51
N LYS A 93 6.33 -7.29 11.12
CA LYS A 93 5.39 -6.65 12.03
C LYS A 93 3.96 -6.79 11.54
N ASN A 94 3.01 -6.63 12.46
CA ASN A 94 1.61 -6.46 12.10
C ASN A 94 1.33 -4.98 11.83
N ILE A 95 0.66 -4.70 10.71
CA ILE A 95 0.25 -3.35 10.33
C ILE A 95 -1.24 -3.35 9.99
N GLY A 96 -1.91 -2.22 10.18
CA GLY A 96 -3.29 -2.01 9.77
C GLY A 96 -3.37 -1.10 8.55
N MET A 97 -3.97 -1.54 7.45
CA MET A 97 -4.14 -0.74 6.24
C MET A 97 -5.46 0.03 6.23
N LYS A 98 -5.47 1.20 5.59
CA LYS A 98 -6.69 1.93 5.21
C LYS A 98 -7.12 1.52 3.81
N ILE A 99 -8.42 1.42 3.59
CA ILE A 99 -9.01 1.14 2.26
C ILE A 99 -9.49 2.44 1.61
N PHE A 100 -9.41 2.51 0.29
CA PHE A 100 -10.09 3.49 -0.55
C PHE A 100 -10.48 2.83 -1.87
N CYS A 101 -11.67 3.14 -2.38
CA CYS A 101 -12.15 2.60 -3.64
C CYS A 101 -12.20 3.70 -4.69
N LEU A 102 -11.94 3.32 -5.94
CA LEU A 102 -11.85 4.25 -7.06
C LEU A 102 -13.00 4.01 -8.04
N ASP A 103 -13.54 5.10 -8.58
CA ASP A 103 -14.57 5.04 -9.60
C ASP A 103 -14.06 4.32 -10.85
N TRP A 104 -14.97 3.66 -11.58
CA TRP A 104 -14.62 2.77 -12.69
C TRP A 104 -13.78 3.44 -13.78
N ASP A 105 -13.97 4.73 -14.02
CA ASP A 105 -13.29 5.54 -15.04
C ASP A 105 -11.91 6.07 -14.60
N THR A 106 -11.45 5.74 -13.39
CA THR A 106 -10.16 6.23 -12.88
C THR A 106 -8.98 5.48 -13.53
N MET A 107 -8.28 6.15 -14.44
CA MET A 107 -7.10 5.57 -15.12
C MET A 107 -5.80 5.69 -14.32
N ASP A 108 -5.63 6.81 -13.60
CA ASP A 108 -4.49 7.10 -12.74
C ASP A 108 -5.02 7.69 -11.43
N HIS A 109 -4.48 7.23 -10.30
CA HIS A 109 -4.82 7.80 -8.99
C HIS A 109 -3.57 8.13 -8.20
N THR A 110 -3.51 9.33 -7.64
CA THR A 110 -2.42 9.75 -6.75
C THR A 110 -2.95 9.91 -5.33
N LYS A 111 -2.55 9.02 -4.43
CA LYS A 111 -2.84 9.15 -3.01
C LYS A 111 -1.80 10.06 -2.36
N ILE A 112 -2.25 11.21 -1.87
CA ILE A 112 -1.38 12.17 -1.17
C ILE A 112 -1.30 11.79 0.31
N LEU A 113 -0.07 11.65 0.81
CA LEU A 113 0.23 11.40 2.22
C LEU A 113 0.63 12.73 2.86
N THR A 114 -0.22 13.21 3.76
CA THR A 114 -0.04 14.43 4.55
C THR A 114 -0.07 14.07 6.03
N LEU A 115 0.52 14.93 6.87
CA LEU A 115 0.38 14.84 8.33
C LEU A 115 -1.07 15.05 8.78
#